data_AF-A0A538PU27-F1
#
_entry.id   AF-A0A538PU27-F1
#
_cell.length_a   1.000
_cell.length_b   1.000
_cell.length_c   1.000
_cell.angle_alpha   90.00
_cell.angle_beta   90.00
_cell.angle_gamma   90.00
#
_symmetry.space_group_name_H-M   'P 1'
#
loop_
_entity.id
_entity.type
_entity.pdbx_description
1 polymer ?
#
loop_
_entity_poly.entity_id
_entity_poly.type
_entity_poly.pdbx_seq_one_letter_code
_entity_poly.pdbx_strand_id
1 'polypeptide(L)'
;MTSADPPRSTPADPADPAAEQPPAVRNEQVLSRQLSSVQQTMMAIGGAIGTGLFLLSGLAVGVAGPAIIVSYVLMAGLSLLLARGLSQMAVAHPTAGAFGVHADLYVSPFAGYAVRVSYWAMEVIATGGHLVAASIYMGFWFPDVPGPVWGFAFAVVMLYVNSRAVGRLGVIEYWLAMIKVVAIVLFIGIALLFVLGATGAPAIGARNLVAGGFAPFGAQGIWLGCCFALYSFIGIEIVGVTSGEAADPGRTIPRATRRLVLGLSAIYIIPIVLLTAVIPWQQLGVDRSPFVTALAGAGIPAAAGVMNFVVLSAALSSANANLYLISRTLFSLSRAGYVPRALGAVNRRNTPVNALLASGIGLAASVLVDVVWHRTAYQILVGVSLFGALFVWLMIFVTHIAFRRADHRTSGRPARALGSYLGAAVLFAILISTRWVPGLESTLIAGGPWLALLVIGYLATRRART
;
A
#
# COMPACT_ATOMS: atom_id res chain seq x y z
N MET A 1 54.94 4.23 54.83
CA MET A 1 53.47 4.06 54.68
C MET A 1 52.90 5.47 54.75
N THR A 2 52.43 6.10 53.68
CA THR A 2 51.32 5.67 52.82
C THR A 2 51.47 6.25 51.41
N SER A 3 51.41 5.38 50.41
CA SER A 3 51.30 5.71 48.98
C SER A 3 49.93 6.31 48.69
N ALA A 4 49.89 7.43 47.98
CA ALA A 4 48.66 7.98 47.43
C ALA A 4 48.23 7.17 46.22
N ASP A 5 47.05 6.54 46.30
CA ASP A 5 46.40 5.89 45.17
C ASP A 5 46.02 6.92 44.08
N PRO A 6 46.14 6.59 42.78
CA PRO A 6 45.65 7.45 41.71
C PRO A 6 44.11 7.44 41.67
N PRO A 7 43.47 8.52 41.15
CA PRO A 7 42.02 8.60 41.09
C PRO A 7 41.45 7.50 40.21
N ARG A 8 40.53 6.71 40.79
CA ARG A 8 39.73 5.70 40.08
C ARG A 8 39.02 6.37 38.91
N SER A 9 39.24 5.85 37.71
CA SER A 9 38.45 6.18 36.54
C SER A 9 36.97 5.90 36.85
N THR A 10 36.13 6.91 36.67
CA THR A 10 34.68 6.76 36.58
C THR A 10 34.36 5.67 35.54
N PRO A 11 33.44 4.73 35.84
CA PRO A 11 32.98 3.79 34.82
C PRO A 11 32.42 4.58 33.64
N ALA A 12 32.85 4.24 32.43
CA ALA A 12 32.25 4.78 31.22
C ALA A 12 30.74 4.55 31.28
N ASP A 13 29.97 5.64 31.16
CA ASP A 13 28.53 5.63 30.93
C ASP A 13 28.24 4.60 29.81
N PRO A 14 27.31 3.63 29.98
CA PRO A 14 27.04 2.66 28.92
C PRO A 14 26.72 3.42 27.65
N ALA A 15 27.56 3.23 26.62
CA ALA A 15 27.46 3.90 25.34
C ALA A 15 26.00 3.89 24.88
N ASP A 16 25.45 5.09 24.64
CA ASP A 16 24.11 5.24 24.08
C ASP A 16 24.00 4.33 22.85
N PRO A 17 23.14 3.29 22.85
CA PRO A 17 23.02 2.36 21.74
C PRO A 17 22.58 3.05 20.43
N ALA A 18 22.14 4.31 20.48
CA ALA A 18 21.91 5.15 19.31
C ALA A 18 23.20 5.74 18.69
N ALA A 19 24.35 5.68 19.37
CA ALA A 19 25.64 6.18 18.89
C ALA A 19 26.40 5.21 17.97
N GLU A 20 26.15 3.90 18.08
CA GLU A 20 26.75 2.88 17.21
C GLU A 20 26.01 2.69 15.88
N GLN A 21 24.84 3.33 15.70
CA GLN A 21 24.04 3.16 14.49
C GLN A 21 24.53 4.04 13.34
N PRO A 22 24.46 3.58 12.07
CA PRO A 22 24.85 4.37 10.91
C PRO A 22 24.14 5.73 10.87
N PRO A 23 24.76 6.80 10.36
CA PRO A 23 24.18 8.15 10.33
C PRO A 23 22.78 8.21 9.69
N ALA A 24 22.54 7.41 8.66
CA ALA A 24 21.25 7.30 7.98
C ALA A 24 20.12 6.81 8.90
N VAL A 25 20.45 5.97 9.88
CA VAL A 25 19.51 5.43 10.88
C VAL A 25 19.22 6.45 11.98
N ARG A 26 20.27 7.07 12.51
CA ARG A 26 20.18 8.04 13.62
C ARG A 26 19.31 9.25 13.27
N ASN A 27 19.35 9.69 12.02
CA ASN A 27 18.65 10.89 11.56
C ASN A 27 17.11 10.79 11.55
N GLU A 28 16.55 9.58 11.67
CA GLU A 28 15.11 9.29 11.60
C GLU A 28 14.43 9.17 12.98
N GLN A 29 15.20 9.11 14.09
CA GLN A 29 14.68 8.87 15.45
C GLN A 29 13.94 10.07 16.09
N VAL A 30 13.81 11.21 15.39
CA VAL A 30 13.30 12.48 15.95
C VAL A 30 11.77 12.59 15.94
N LEU A 31 11.04 11.68 15.27
CA LEU A 31 9.58 11.71 15.27
C LEU A 31 9.03 11.18 16.60
N SER A 32 8.25 12.03 17.29
CA SER A 32 7.53 11.66 18.51
C SER A 32 6.60 10.46 18.25
N ARG A 33 6.65 9.45 19.13
CA ARG A 33 5.72 8.30 19.16
C ARG A 33 4.28 8.78 19.39
N GLN A 34 3.55 9.08 18.32
CA GLN A 34 2.18 9.62 18.41
C GLN A 34 1.07 8.56 18.32
N LEU A 35 1.39 7.35 17.84
CA LEU A 35 0.41 6.27 17.65
C LEU A 35 0.83 5.02 18.41
N SER A 36 -0.12 4.35 19.05
CA SER A 36 0.09 3.03 19.65
C SER A 36 0.30 1.95 18.58
N SER A 37 0.94 0.84 18.95
CA SER A 37 1.12 -0.32 18.05
C SER A 37 -0.20 -0.84 17.47
N VAL A 38 -1.29 -0.77 18.25
CA VAL A 38 -2.63 -1.13 17.79
C VAL A 38 -3.13 -0.16 16.73
N GLN A 39 -2.99 1.16 16.96
CA GLN A 39 -3.38 2.19 15.99
C GLN A 39 -2.59 2.06 14.67
N GLN A 40 -1.30 1.72 14.74
CA GLN A 40 -0.47 1.50 13.56
C GLN A 40 -0.89 0.26 12.76
N THR A 41 -1.16 -0.85 13.45
CA THR A 41 -1.68 -2.07 12.83
C THR A 41 -3.03 -1.83 12.18
N MET A 42 -3.87 -1.01 12.81
CA MET A 42 -5.20 -0.69 12.29
C MET A 42 -5.14 0.29 11.12
N MET A 43 -4.21 1.25 11.12
CA MET A 43 -3.90 2.05 9.93
C MET A 43 -3.35 1.19 8.79
N ALA A 44 -2.51 0.19 9.09
CA ALA A 44 -2.01 -0.75 8.07
C ALA A 44 -3.15 -1.54 7.42
N ILE A 45 -4.04 -2.11 8.23
CA ILE A 45 -5.19 -2.88 7.76
C ILE A 45 -6.20 -1.96 7.04
N GLY A 46 -6.50 -0.79 7.62
CA GLY A 46 -7.41 0.19 7.04
C GLY A 46 -6.89 0.76 5.72
N GLY A 47 -5.59 1.03 5.61
CA GLY A 47 -4.94 1.45 4.38
C GLY A 47 -4.97 0.36 3.31
N ALA A 48 -4.59 -0.87 3.68
CA ALA A 48 -4.53 -2.01 2.77
C ALA A 48 -5.92 -2.47 2.28
N ILE A 49 -6.97 -2.34 3.09
CA ILE A 49 -8.36 -2.66 2.70
C ILE A 49 -9.01 -1.38 2.18
N GLY A 50 -8.87 -1.15 0.88
CA GLY A 50 -9.40 0.03 0.20
C GLY A 50 -10.06 -0.31 -1.12
N THR A 51 -9.89 0.60 -2.08
CA THR A 51 -10.44 0.46 -3.44
C THR A 51 -9.88 -0.74 -4.20
N GLY A 52 -8.73 -1.29 -3.78
CA GLY A 52 -8.18 -2.53 -4.34
C GLY A 52 -9.15 -3.71 -4.23
N LEU A 53 -9.78 -3.88 -3.05
CA LEU A 53 -10.81 -4.91 -2.87
C LEU A 53 -12.11 -4.50 -3.55
N PHE A 54 -12.57 -3.28 -3.28
CA PHE A 54 -13.96 -2.92 -3.55
C PHE A 54 -14.25 -2.35 -4.93
N LEU A 55 -13.24 -1.97 -5.71
CA LEU A 55 -13.42 -1.44 -7.07
C LEU A 55 -12.51 -2.14 -8.06
N LEU A 56 -11.21 -2.22 -7.77
CA LEU A 56 -10.22 -2.83 -8.66
C LEU A 56 -10.48 -4.31 -8.91
N SER A 57 -11.12 -5.01 -7.96
CA SER A 57 -11.54 -6.40 -8.13
C SER A 57 -12.45 -6.61 -9.34
N GLY A 58 -13.21 -5.59 -9.77
CA GLY A 58 -14.05 -5.67 -10.97
C GLY A 58 -13.21 -5.88 -12.24
N LEU A 59 -12.11 -5.12 -12.38
CA LEU A 59 -11.17 -5.30 -13.49
C LEU A 59 -10.40 -6.62 -13.38
N ALA A 60 -9.97 -6.95 -12.16
CA ALA A 60 -9.23 -8.19 -11.90
C ALA A 60 -10.04 -9.42 -12.31
N VAL A 61 -11.30 -9.48 -11.88
CA VAL A 61 -12.24 -10.52 -12.25
C VAL A 61 -12.57 -10.46 -13.75
N GLY A 62 -12.69 -9.27 -14.35
CA GLY A 62 -12.91 -9.14 -15.80
C GLY A 62 -11.80 -9.77 -16.66
N VAL A 63 -10.54 -9.76 -16.20
CA VAL A 63 -9.38 -10.28 -16.94
C VAL A 63 -9.08 -11.76 -16.66
N ALA A 64 -9.43 -12.27 -15.48
CA ALA A 64 -9.12 -13.65 -15.08
C ALA A 64 -10.37 -14.55 -14.91
N GLY A 65 -11.58 -13.97 -14.89
CA GLY A 65 -12.80 -14.66 -14.46
C GLY A 65 -12.71 -15.12 -13.01
N PRO A 66 -13.43 -16.20 -12.64
CA PRO A 66 -13.35 -16.81 -11.31
C PRO A 66 -11.92 -17.26 -10.93
N ALA A 67 -11.07 -17.60 -11.91
CA ALA A 67 -9.69 -17.99 -11.69
C ALA A 67 -8.79 -16.87 -11.15
N ILE A 68 -9.30 -15.63 -10.98
CA ILE A 68 -8.60 -14.56 -10.27
C ILE A 68 -8.12 -14.98 -8.87
N ILE A 69 -8.81 -15.93 -8.24
CA ILE A 69 -8.44 -16.52 -6.95
C ILE A 69 -7.00 -17.06 -6.99
N VAL A 70 -6.62 -17.71 -8.09
CA VAL A 70 -5.27 -18.25 -8.28
C VAL A 70 -4.25 -17.12 -8.34
N SER A 71 -4.56 -16.01 -9.02
CA SER A 71 -3.71 -14.82 -9.06
C SER A 71 -3.47 -14.24 -7.66
N TYR A 72 -4.52 -14.15 -6.83
CA TYR A 72 -4.39 -13.70 -5.44
C TYR A 72 -3.52 -14.64 -4.60
N VAL A 73 -3.64 -15.96 -4.78
CA VAL A 73 -2.77 -16.94 -4.09
C VAL A 73 -1.31 -16.80 -4.52
N LEU A 74 -1.05 -16.62 -5.82
CA LEU A 74 0.30 -16.36 -6.34
C LEU A 74 0.89 -15.07 -5.76
N MET A 75 0.11 -13.99 -5.72
CA MET A 75 0.55 -12.70 -5.18
C MET A 75 0.69 -12.71 -3.66
N ALA A 76 -0.10 -13.50 -2.94
CA ALA A 76 0.13 -13.77 -1.53
C ALA A 76 1.48 -14.48 -1.30
N GLY A 77 1.81 -15.47 -2.14
CA GLY A 77 3.11 -16.14 -2.12
C GLY A 77 4.29 -15.19 -2.36
N LEU A 78 4.19 -14.34 -3.39
CA LEU A 78 5.16 -13.30 -3.69
C LEU A 78 5.31 -12.30 -2.53
N SER A 79 4.19 -11.87 -1.95
CA SER A 79 4.14 -10.98 -0.79
C SER A 79 4.82 -11.59 0.44
N LEU A 80 4.71 -12.91 0.65
CA LEU A 80 5.46 -13.62 1.70
C LEU A 80 6.98 -13.62 1.46
N LEU A 81 7.43 -13.67 0.20
CA LEU A 81 8.86 -13.54 -0.13
C LEU A 81 9.36 -12.12 0.18
N LEU A 82 8.61 -11.10 -0.24
CA LEU A 82 8.91 -9.70 0.07
C LEU A 82 8.96 -9.48 1.59
N ALA A 83 7.93 -9.94 2.30
CA ALA A 83 7.81 -9.86 3.75
C ALA A 83 9.01 -10.49 4.48
N ARG A 84 9.47 -11.66 4.02
CA ARG A 84 10.65 -12.32 4.58
C ARG A 84 11.91 -11.48 4.36
N GLY A 85 12.12 -10.96 3.16
CA GLY A 85 13.28 -10.12 2.85
C GLY A 85 13.31 -8.83 3.68
N LEU A 86 12.18 -8.13 3.71
CA LEU A 86 12.02 -6.91 4.49
C LEU A 86 12.22 -7.16 5.99
N SER A 87 11.62 -8.23 6.54
CA SER A 87 11.75 -8.55 7.97
C SER A 87 13.19 -8.85 8.36
N GLN A 88 13.98 -9.51 7.50
CA GLN A 88 15.39 -9.78 7.79
C GLN A 88 16.23 -8.50 7.86
N MET A 89 16.02 -7.55 6.94
CA MET A 89 16.71 -6.26 6.95
C MET A 89 16.27 -5.40 8.14
N ALA A 90 14.97 -5.37 8.42
CA ALA A 90 14.40 -4.60 9.51
C ALA A 90 14.83 -5.12 10.90
N VAL A 91 15.05 -6.43 11.05
CA VAL A 91 15.62 -7.00 12.28
C VAL A 91 17.10 -6.68 12.42
N ALA A 92 17.85 -6.68 11.32
CA ALA A 92 19.29 -6.36 11.34
C ALA A 92 19.55 -4.88 11.63
N HIS A 93 18.74 -3.99 11.05
CA HIS A 93 18.80 -2.54 11.29
C HIS A 93 17.38 -1.99 11.51
N PRO A 94 16.85 -2.02 12.75
CA PRO A 94 15.53 -1.48 13.06
C PRO A 94 15.53 0.04 12.91
N THR A 95 14.88 0.57 11.87
CA THR A 95 14.89 2.01 11.56
C THR A 95 13.50 2.50 11.14
N ALA A 96 13.10 3.68 11.63
CA ALA A 96 11.98 4.40 11.06
C ALA A 96 12.38 4.88 9.64
N GLY A 97 11.59 4.59 8.61
CA GLY A 97 11.94 4.86 7.19
C GLY A 97 12.48 3.64 6.42
N ALA A 98 12.72 2.53 7.12
CA ALA A 98 12.78 1.15 6.65
C ALA A 98 13.52 0.90 5.32
N PHE A 99 12.77 0.59 4.25
CA PHE A 99 13.34 0.10 3.00
C PHE A 99 14.08 1.18 2.21
N GLY A 100 13.71 2.46 2.34
CA GLY A 100 14.48 3.56 1.77
C GLY A 100 15.83 3.78 2.45
N VAL A 101 15.91 3.55 3.77
CA VAL A 101 17.17 3.58 4.53
C VAL A 101 18.03 2.36 4.20
N HIS A 102 17.43 1.18 4.09
CA HIS A 102 18.15 -0.03 3.69
C HIS A 102 18.75 0.10 2.29
N ALA A 103 18.03 0.69 1.33
CA ALA A 103 18.54 0.91 -0.02
C ALA A 103 19.73 1.88 -0.05
N ASP A 104 19.69 2.92 0.81
CA ASP A 104 20.80 3.85 1.01
C ASP A 104 22.04 3.12 1.56
N LEU A 105 21.83 2.28 2.58
CA LEU A 105 22.90 1.56 3.29
C LEU A 105 23.57 0.46 2.45
N TYR A 106 22.79 -0.34 1.72
CA TYR A 106 23.28 -1.55 1.05
C TYR A 106 23.49 -1.44 -0.45
N VAL A 107 22.86 -0.46 -1.11
CA VAL A 107 22.93 -0.32 -2.57
C VAL A 107 23.67 0.96 -2.94
N SER A 108 23.11 2.13 -2.62
CA SER A 108 23.75 3.43 -2.83
C SER A 108 22.87 4.59 -2.32
N PRO A 109 23.44 5.79 -2.12
CA PRO A 109 22.66 7.00 -1.85
C PRO A 109 21.60 7.30 -2.92
N PHE A 110 21.89 7.05 -4.20
CA PHE A 110 20.91 7.19 -5.27
C PHE A 110 19.74 6.21 -5.10
N ALA A 111 20.01 4.95 -4.77
CA ALA A 111 18.96 3.96 -4.51
C ALA A 111 18.09 4.36 -3.31
N GLY A 112 18.70 4.85 -2.23
CA GLY A 112 17.99 5.41 -1.08
C GLY A 112 17.06 6.56 -1.46
N TYR A 113 17.55 7.52 -2.24
CA TYR A 113 16.75 8.61 -2.81
C TYR A 113 15.60 8.09 -3.68
N ALA A 114 15.91 7.23 -4.65
CA ALA A 114 14.99 6.75 -5.67
C ALA A 114 13.81 6.00 -5.04
N VAL A 115 14.08 5.16 -4.04
CA VAL A 115 13.05 4.42 -3.30
C VAL A 115 12.16 5.36 -2.50
N ARG A 116 12.73 6.33 -1.76
CA ARG A 116 11.94 7.27 -0.94
C ARG A 116 11.06 8.18 -1.80
N VAL A 117 11.59 8.71 -2.90
CA VAL A 117 10.81 9.55 -3.83
C VAL A 117 9.75 8.73 -4.55
N SER A 118 10.07 7.52 -5.00
CA SER A 118 9.08 6.66 -5.67
C SER A 118 7.95 6.26 -4.72
N TYR A 119 8.28 5.94 -3.47
CA TYR A 119 7.28 5.63 -2.45
C TYR A 119 6.40 6.84 -2.13
N TRP A 120 6.98 8.04 -2.01
CA TRP A 120 6.19 9.25 -1.84
C TRP A 120 5.26 9.50 -3.05
N ALA A 121 5.78 9.43 -4.27
CA ALA A 121 5.02 9.71 -5.48
C ALA A 121 3.90 8.68 -5.71
N MET A 122 4.16 7.39 -5.50
CA MET A 122 3.15 6.36 -5.70
C MET A 122 1.98 6.51 -4.71
N GLU A 123 2.27 6.87 -3.45
CA GLU A 123 1.25 7.06 -2.41
C GLU A 123 0.39 8.29 -2.72
N VAL A 124 1.00 9.38 -3.20
CA VAL A 124 0.27 10.59 -3.65
C VAL A 124 -0.70 10.26 -4.78
N ILE A 125 -0.24 9.50 -5.77
CA ILE A 125 -1.05 9.11 -6.94
C ILE A 125 -2.13 8.11 -6.56
N ALA A 126 -1.82 7.13 -5.71
CA ALA A 126 -2.78 6.18 -5.17
C ALA A 126 -3.88 6.88 -4.35
N THR A 127 -3.51 7.90 -3.57
CA THR A 127 -4.48 8.75 -2.85
C THR A 127 -5.44 9.42 -3.83
N GLY A 128 -4.93 9.93 -4.95
CA GLY A 128 -5.76 10.41 -6.05
C GLY A 128 -6.74 9.36 -6.57
N GLY A 129 -6.26 8.14 -6.80
CA GLY A 129 -7.12 7.01 -7.21
C GLY A 129 -8.23 6.70 -6.21
N HIS A 130 -7.97 6.84 -4.91
CA HIS A 130 -8.99 6.69 -3.87
C HIS A 130 -10.05 7.81 -3.93
N LEU A 131 -9.67 9.04 -4.25
CA LEU A 131 -10.62 10.15 -4.42
C LEU A 131 -11.49 9.98 -5.66
N VAL A 132 -10.93 9.46 -6.76
CA VAL A 132 -11.70 9.11 -7.96
C VAL A 132 -12.64 7.93 -7.68
N ALA A 133 -12.23 6.93 -6.91
CA ALA A 133 -13.15 5.89 -6.49
C ALA A 133 -14.29 6.44 -5.62
N ALA A 134 -13.98 7.37 -4.71
CA ALA A 134 -14.99 8.05 -3.90
C ALA A 134 -15.98 8.84 -4.77
N SER A 135 -15.53 9.50 -5.85
CA SER A 135 -16.43 10.17 -6.80
C SER A 135 -17.34 9.20 -7.53
N ILE A 136 -16.81 8.05 -7.98
CA ILE A 136 -17.60 6.96 -8.58
C ILE A 136 -18.71 6.48 -7.61
N TYR A 137 -18.36 6.26 -6.34
CA TYR A 137 -19.34 5.80 -5.35
C TYR A 137 -20.42 6.85 -5.05
N MET A 138 -20.10 8.14 -5.10
CA MET A 138 -21.11 9.19 -4.94
C MET A 138 -22.14 9.21 -6.06
N GLY A 139 -21.76 8.79 -7.27
CA GLY A 139 -22.67 8.62 -8.41
C GLY A 139 -23.81 7.62 -8.14
N PHE A 140 -23.68 6.73 -7.16
CA PHE A 140 -24.77 5.82 -6.75
C PHE A 140 -25.97 6.58 -6.16
N TRP A 141 -25.73 7.61 -5.34
CA TRP A 141 -26.81 8.41 -4.73
C TRP A 141 -27.09 9.70 -5.48
N PHE A 142 -26.06 10.28 -6.10
CA PHE A 142 -26.12 11.58 -6.77
C PHE A 142 -25.64 11.47 -8.23
N PRO A 143 -26.37 10.73 -9.09
CA PRO A 143 -25.95 10.48 -10.47
C PRO A 143 -25.88 11.77 -11.32
N ASP A 144 -26.65 12.80 -10.96
CA ASP A 144 -26.71 14.06 -11.70
C ASP A 144 -25.56 15.02 -11.37
N VAL A 145 -24.76 14.73 -10.33
CA VAL A 145 -23.63 15.55 -9.92
C VAL A 145 -22.35 15.00 -10.58
N PRO A 146 -21.60 15.80 -11.36
CA PRO A 146 -20.37 15.34 -11.99
C PRO A 146 -19.35 14.82 -10.97
N GLY A 147 -18.78 13.64 -11.22
CA GLY A 147 -17.81 12.98 -10.34
C GLY A 147 -16.66 13.89 -9.87
N PRO A 148 -16.02 14.69 -10.74
CA PRO A 148 -14.92 15.56 -10.32
C PRO A 148 -15.26 16.56 -9.21
N VAL A 149 -16.53 16.96 -9.08
CA VAL A 149 -17.00 17.82 -7.97
C VAL A 149 -16.82 17.10 -6.63
N TRP A 150 -17.20 15.82 -6.56
CA TRP A 150 -16.98 14.99 -5.38
C TRP A 150 -15.50 14.73 -5.12
N GLY A 151 -14.72 14.44 -6.17
CA GLY A 151 -13.27 14.26 -6.06
C GLY A 151 -12.58 15.47 -5.45
N PHE A 152 -12.91 16.67 -5.94
CA PHE A 152 -12.40 17.93 -5.39
C PHE A 152 -12.86 18.17 -3.94
N ALA A 153 -14.14 17.99 -3.66
CA ALA A 153 -14.69 18.18 -2.31
C ALA A 153 -13.99 17.29 -1.28
N PHE A 154 -13.81 15.99 -1.59
CA PHE A 154 -13.10 15.08 -0.71
C PHE A 154 -11.60 15.41 -0.60
N ALA A 155 -10.95 15.87 -1.67
CA ALA A 155 -9.56 16.33 -1.60
C ALA A 155 -9.39 17.46 -0.57
N VAL A 156 -10.27 18.47 -0.62
CA VAL A 156 -10.27 19.61 0.32
C VAL A 156 -10.52 19.15 1.75
N VAL A 157 -11.52 18.28 1.96
CA VAL A 157 -11.85 17.72 3.28
C VAL A 157 -10.66 16.93 3.84
N MET A 158 -10.02 16.08 3.03
CA MET A 158 -8.89 15.28 3.45
C MET A 158 -7.67 16.13 3.83
N LEU A 159 -7.35 17.17 3.03
CA LEU A 159 -6.29 18.12 3.36
C LEU A 159 -6.60 18.88 4.65
N TYR A 160 -7.84 19.31 4.83
CA TYR A 160 -8.27 20.00 6.05
C TYR A 160 -8.13 19.11 7.28
N VAL A 161 -8.65 17.88 7.23
CA VAL A 161 -8.58 16.91 8.33
C VAL A 161 -7.13 16.59 8.68
N ASN A 162 -6.28 16.33 7.68
CA ASN A 162 -4.87 15.99 7.90
C ASN A 162 -4.03 17.19 8.40
N SER A 163 -4.47 18.43 8.16
CA SER A 163 -3.80 19.62 8.71
C SER A 163 -4.04 19.80 10.22
N ARG A 164 -5.12 19.22 10.77
CA ARG A 164 -5.60 19.41 12.14
C ARG A 164 -5.18 18.23 13.03
N ALA A 165 -3.89 18.17 13.36
CA ALA A 165 -3.26 17.34 14.40
C ALA A 165 -3.70 15.86 14.49
N VAL A 166 -2.79 15.02 14.01
CA VAL A 166 -2.84 13.56 13.81
C VAL A 166 -3.25 12.72 15.04
N GLY A 167 -3.18 13.27 16.27
CA GLY A 167 -3.38 12.49 17.50
C GLY A 167 -4.73 11.76 17.63
N ARG A 168 -5.78 12.21 16.92
CA ARG A 168 -7.09 11.51 16.86
C ARG A 168 -7.30 10.65 15.61
N LEU A 169 -6.42 10.74 14.61
CA LEU A 169 -6.56 10.01 13.34
C LEU A 169 -6.48 8.49 13.56
N GLY A 170 -5.60 8.02 14.43
CA GLY A 170 -5.50 6.58 14.73
C GLY A 170 -6.79 5.97 15.29
N VAL A 171 -7.57 6.75 16.06
CA VAL A 171 -8.86 6.30 16.62
C VAL A 171 -9.94 6.32 15.53
N ILE A 172 -9.97 7.36 14.69
CA ILE A 172 -10.92 7.43 13.57
C ILE A 172 -10.66 6.27 12.59
N GLU A 173 -9.40 6.02 12.25
CA GLU A 173 -9.01 4.92 11.38
C GLU A 173 -9.36 3.56 11.96
N TYR A 174 -9.24 3.38 13.29
CA TYR A 174 -9.69 2.15 13.94
C TYR A 174 -11.17 1.87 13.66
N TRP A 175 -12.04 2.86 13.85
CA TRP A 175 -13.48 2.70 13.60
C TRP A 175 -13.80 2.52 12.12
N LEU A 176 -13.13 3.27 11.23
CA LEU A 176 -13.31 3.11 9.79
C LEU A 176 -12.85 1.73 9.32
N ALA A 177 -11.72 1.21 9.80
CA ALA A 177 -11.27 -0.14 9.51
C ALA A 177 -12.25 -1.21 10.04
N MET A 178 -12.81 -1.01 11.24
CA MET A 178 -13.81 -1.91 11.81
C MET A 178 -15.07 -2.00 10.95
N ILE A 179 -15.58 -0.85 10.45
CA ILE A 179 -16.73 -0.80 9.54
C ILE A 179 -16.47 -1.66 8.30
N LYS A 180 -15.27 -1.56 7.70
CA LYS A 180 -14.90 -2.36 6.51
C LYS A 180 -14.92 -3.85 6.82
N VAL A 181 -14.29 -4.27 7.92
CA VAL A 181 -14.21 -5.69 8.29
C VAL A 181 -15.60 -6.27 8.56
N VAL A 182 -16.43 -5.55 9.33
CA VAL A 182 -17.82 -5.97 9.62
C VAL A 182 -18.62 -6.10 8.32
N ALA A 183 -18.52 -5.13 7.42
CA ALA A 183 -19.22 -5.19 6.14
C ALA A 183 -18.78 -6.36 5.26
N ILE A 184 -17.50 -6.71 5.26
CA ILE A 184 -16.98 -7.89 4.55
C ILE A 184 -17.55 -9.17 5.15
N VAL A 185 -17.58 -9.29 6.48
CA VAL A 185 -18.16 -10.45 7.17
C VAL A 185 -19.66 -10.57 6.88
N LEU A 186 -20.40 -9.46 6.91
CA LEU A 186 -21.82 -9.44 6.56
C LEU A 186 -22.05 -9.82 5.09
N PHE A 187 -21.23 -9.30 4.16
CA PHE A 187 -21.28 -9.70 2.75
C PHE A 187 -21.03 -11.20 2.58
N ILE A 188 -20.02 -11.76 3.26
CA ILE A 188 -19.73 -13.19 3.24
C ILE A 188 -20.97 -13.99 3.71
N GLY A 189 -21.57 -13.59 4.84
CA GLY A 189 -22.77 -14.22 5.37
C GLY A 189 -23.94 -14.20 4.39
N ILE A 190 -24.25 -13.01 3.85
CA ILE A 190 -25.32 -12.83 2.85
C ILE A 190 -25.05 -13.68 1.61
N ALA A 191 -23.84 -13.61 1.05
CA ALA A 191 -23.49 -14.36 -0.14
C ALA A 191 -23.58 -15.88 0.07
N LEU A 192 -23.18 -16.38 1.24
CA LEU A 192 -23.35 -17.79 1.60
C LEU A 192 -24.83 -18.21 1.63
N LEU A 193 -25.73 -17.37 2.14
CA LEU A 193 -27.17 -17.66 2.12
C LEU A 193 -27.69 -17.85 0.69
N PHE A 194 -27.25 -17.01 -0.25
CA PHE A 194 -27.61 -17.15 -1.68
C PHE A 194 -26.99 -18.38 -2.33
N VAL A 195 -25.71 -18.66 -2.06
CA VAL A 195 -25.01 -19.82 -2.61
C VAL A 195 -25.64 -21.13 -2.11
N LEU A 196 -26.04 -21.19 -0.85
CA LEU A 196 -26.63 -22.38 -0.22
C LEU A 196 -28.15 -22.49 -0.42
N GLY A 197 -28.82 -21.49 -1.00
CA GLY A 197 -30.27 -21.48 -1.20
C GLY A 197 -31.10 -21.27 0.07
N ALA A 198 -30.49 -20.69 1.11
CA ALA A 198 -31.14 -20.43 2.40
C ALA A 198 -31.98 -19.13 2.40
N THR A 199 -32.17 -18.49 1.23
CA THR A 199 -32.94 -17.24 1.07
C THR A 199 -34.39 -17.48 0.64
N GLY A 200 -34.80 -18.74 0.42
CA GLY A 200 -36.10 -19.10 -0.17
C GLY A 200 -36.14 -19.03 -1.70
N ALA A 201 -35.07 -18.51 -2.33
CA ALA A 201 -34.83 -18.62 -3.76
C ALA A 201 -34.00 -19.90 -4.08
N PRO A 202 -34.04 -20.43 -5.32
CA PRO A 202 -33.20 -21.53 -5.73
C PRO A 202 -31.73 -21.25 -5.43
N ALA A 203 -31.03 -22.23 -4.85
CA ALA A 203 -29.61 -22.12 -4.58
C ALA A 203 -28.84 -21.77 -5.86
N ILE A 204 -28.06 -20.68 -5.82
CA ILE A 204 -27.16 -20.33 -6.93
C ILE A 204 -26.07 -21.40 -7.05
N GLY A 205 -25.64 -21.97 -5.91
CA GLY A 205 -24.59 -22.97 -5.82
C GLY A 205 -23.27 -22.47 -6.42
N ALA A 206 -22.52 -23.38 -7.02
CA ALA A 206 -21.29 -23.04 -7.75
C ALA A 206 -21.54 -22.66 -9.23
N ARG A 207 -22.80 -22.43 -9.63
CA ARG A 207 -23.17 -22.31 -11.05
C ARG A 207 -22.40 -21.18 -11.75
N ASN A 208 -22.30 -20.00 -11.14
CA ASN A 208 -21.59 -18.87 -11.76
C ASN A 208 -20.07 -19.07 -11.82
N LEU A 209 -19.50 -19.95 -10.98
CA LEU A 209 -18.07 -20.29 -11.03
C LEU A 209 -17.73 -21.18 -12.23
N VAL A 210 -18.71 -21.92 -12.79
CA VAL A 210 -18.49 -22.88 -13.87
C VAL A 210 -19.21 -22.51 -15.18
N ALA A 211 -20.32 -21.77 -15.12
CA ALA A 211 -21.18 -21.49 -16.28
C ALA A 211 -20.48 -20.66 -17.37
N GLY A 212 -19.49 -19.85 -17.00
CA GLY A 212 -18.61 -19.14 -17.94
C GLY A 212 -17.19 -19.72 -18.03
N GLY A 213 -16.97 -20.92 -17.48
CA GLY A 213 -15.64 -21.48 -17.22
C GLY A 213 -14.98 -20.89 -15.97
N PHE A 214 -14.29 -21.72 -15.19
CA PHE A 214 -13.52 -21.23 -14.04
C PHE A 214 -12.35 -20.35 -14.48
N ALA A 215 -11.63 -20.76 -15.53
CA ALA A 215 -10.50 -20.04 -16.12
C ALA A 215 -10.76 -19.73 -17.60
N PRO A 216 -11.70 -18.81 -17.93
CA PRO A 216 -12.13 -18.55 -19.32
C PRO A 216 -10.99 -18.06 -20.22
N PHE A 217 -9.98 -17.41 -19.63
CA PHE A 217 -8.80 -16.88 -20.32
C PHE A 217 -7.53 -17.72 -20.07
N GLY A 218 -7.69 -18.93 -19.53
CA GLY A 218 -6.59 -19.85 -19.25
C GLY A 218 -5.51 -19.29 -18.32
N ALA A 219 -4.30 -19.83 -18.43
CA ALA A 219 -3.15 -19.41 -17.64
C ALA A 219 -2.73 -17.95 -17.91
N GLN A 220 -2.99 -17.44 -19.12
CA GLN A 220 -2.71 -16.05 -19.47
C GLN A 220 -3.57 -15.09 -18.65
N GLY A 221 -4.88 -15.32 -18.54
CA GLY A 221 -5.75 -14.50 -17.70
C GLY A 221 -5.36 -14.53 -16.23
N ILE A 222 -4.99 -15.70 -15.70
CA ILE A 222 -4.48 -15.84 -14.32
C ILE A 222 -3.21 -15.01 -14.12
N TRP A 223 -2.27 -15.07 -15.07
CA TRP A 223 -1.03 -14.30 -15.00
C TRP A 223 -1.29 -12.78 -15.10
N LEU A 224 -2.11 -12.34 -16.05
CA LEU A 224 -2.49 -10.93 -16.18
C LEU A 224 -3.25 -10.41 -14.96
N GLY A 225 -4.12 -11.25 -14.36
CA GLY A 225 -4.80 -10.97 -13.10
C GLY A 225 -3.86 -10.76 -11.92
N CYS A 226 -2.62 -11.29 -11.96
CA CYS A 226 -1.61 -11.03 -10.94
C CYS A 226 -1.23 -9.54 -10.87
N CYS A 227 -1.33 -8.79 -11.97
CA CYS A 227 -1.04 -7.36 -11.98
C CYS A 227 -2.02 -6.57 -11.08
N PHE A 228 -3.31 -6.93 -11.12
CA PHE A 228 -4.32 -6.34 -10.23
C PHE A 228 -4.24 -6.89 -8.82
N ALA A 229 -4.05 -8.20 -8.67
CA ALA A 229 -3.96 -8.82 -7.34
C ALA A 229 -2.75 -8.32 -6.55
N LEU A 230 -1.65 -7.97 -7.23
CA LEU A 230 -0.47 -7.37 -6.59
C LEU A 230 -0.81 -6.04 -5.92
N TYR A 231 -1.62 -5.20 -6.56
CA TYR A 231 -2.03 -3.91 -6.03
C TYR A 231 -2.73 -4.05 -4.67
N SER A 232 -3.52 -5.11 -4.49
CA SER A 232 -4.22 -5.43 -3.25
C SER A 232 -3.31 -5.77 -2.06
N PHE A 233 -2.04 -6.11 -2.31
CA PHE A 233 -1.05 -6.40 -1.27
C PHE A 233 -0.08 -5.23 -1.03
N ILE A 234 -0.20 -4.11 -1.75
CA ILE A 234 0.54 -2.89 -1.43
C ILE A 234 0.14 -2.41 -0.04
N GLY A 235 1.13 -2.01 0.77
CA GLY A 235 0.95 -1.60 2.15
C GLY A 235 1.48 -2.61 3.17
N ILE A 236 1.81 -3.84 2.77
CA ILE A 236 2.45 -4.82 3.68
C ILE A 236 3.84 -4.35 4.15
N GLU A 237 4.48 -3.47 3.39
CA GLU A 237 5.76 -2.82 3.69
C GLU A 237 5.70 -1.89 4.91
N ILE A 238 4.50 -1.53 5.38
CA ILE A 238 4.33 -0.70 6.58
C ILE A 238 4.96 -1.33 7.82
N VAL A 239 5.03 -2.66 7.88
CA VAL A 239 5.71 -3.37 8.97
C VAL A 239 7.21 -3.06 8.99
N GLY A 240 7.80 -2.81 7.81
CA GLY A 240 9.14 -2.24 7.70
C GLY A 240 9.18 -0.87 8.35
N VAL A 241 8.28 0.04 7.96
CA VAL A 241 8.24 1.43 8.44
C VAL A 241 8.11 1.50 9.97
N THR A 242 7.31 0.62 10.57
CA THR A 242 7.09 0.56 12.02
C THR A 242 8.12 -0.30 12.77
N SER A 243 9.11 -0.87 12.07
CA SER A 243 10.11 -1.77 12.69
C SER A 243 10.93 -1.10 13.80
N GLY A 244 11.26 0.19 13.63
CA GLY A 244 11.98 0.98 14.63
C GLY A 244 11.21 1.23 15.93
N GLU A 245 9.92 0.86 15.97
CA GLU A 245 9.05 1.05 17.14
C GLU A 245 8.74 -0.27 17.87
N ALA A 246 9.25 -1.41 17.38
CA ALA A 246 8.98 -2.72 17.97
C ALA A 246 9.87 -3.00 19.19
N ALA A 247 9.28 -3.50 20.30
CA ALA A 247 10.00 -3.83 21.52
C ALA A 247 10.94 -5.04 21.37
N ASP A 248 10.49 -6.07 20.64
CA ASP A 248 11.32 -7.23 20.22
C ASP A 248 11.24 -7.34 18.69
N PRO A 249 12.09 -6.60 17.95
CA PRO A 249 12.09 -6.62 16.49
C PRO A 249 12.24 -8.03 15.92
N GLY A 250 13.12 -8.86 16.52
CA GLY A 250 13.48 -10.19 16.04
C GLY A 250 12.30 -11.16 15.96
N ARG A 251 11.39 -11.12 16.93
CA ARG A 251 10.19 -11.98 16.93
C ARG A 251 8.94 -11.29 16.43
N THR A 252 8.79 -10.00 16.75
CA THR A 252 7.55 -9.26 16.48
C THR A 252 7.38 -8.98 15.00
N ILE A 253 8.44 -8.53 14.32
CA ILE A 253 8.38 -8.14 12.91
C ILE A 253 8.01 -9.34 12.02
N PRO A 254 8.73 -10.49 12.02
CA PRO A 254 8.40 -11.58 11.10
C PRO A 254 7.00 -12.17 11.33
N ARG A 255 6.55 -12.23 12.59
CA ARG A 255 5.22 -12.72 12.94
C ARG A 255 4.13 -11.75 12.49
N ALA A 256 4.31 -10.45 12.72
CA ALA A 256 3.37 -9.42 12.31
C ALA A 256 3.21 -9.41 10.78
N THR A 257 4.31 -9.41 10.02
CA THR A 257 4.25 -9.39 8.55
C THR A 257 3.56 -10.64 7.99
N ARG A 258 3.88 -11.83 8.51
CA ARG A 258 3.22 -13.07 8.07
C ARG A 258 1.71 -13.05 8.36
N ARG A 259 1.31 -12.61 9.55
CA ARG A 259 -0.10 -12.48 9.93
C ARG A 259 -0.83 -11.47 9.04
N LEU A 260 -0.19 -10.34 8.75
CA LEU A 260 -0.75 -9.32 7.86
C LEU A 260 -1.00 -9.88 6.45
N VAL A 261 0.00 -10.53 5.84
CA VAL A 261 -0.16 -11.11 4.49
C VAL A 261 -1.25 -12.18 4.46
N LEU A 262 -1.28 -13.08 5.44
CA LEU A 262 -2.31 -14.13 5.51
C LEU A 262 -3.71 -13.55 5.78
N GLY A 263 -3.81 -12.56 6.66
CA GLY A 263 -5.06 -11.87 6.97
C GLY A 263 -5.62 -11.15 5.75
N LEU A 264 -4.79 -10.37 5.05
CA LEU A 264 -5.17 -9.74 3.78
C LEU A 264 -5.58 -10.80 2.76
N SER A 265 -4.82 -11.87 2.59
CA SER A 265 -5.16 -12.95 1.66
C SER A 265 -6.56 -13.51 1.90
N ALA A 266 -6.94 -13.76 3.16
CA ALA A 266 -8.27 -14.22 3.51
C ALA A 266 -9.35 -13.17 3.20
N ILE A 267 -9.10 -11.90 3.55
CA ILE A 267 -10.00 -10.77 3.31
C ILE A 267 -10.21 -10.50 1.82
N TYR A 268 -9.24 -10.80 0.98
CA TYR A 268 -9.37 -10.66 -0.48
C TYR A 268 -10.01 -11.89 -1.12
N ILE A 269 -9.49 -13.08 -0.84
CA ILE A 269 -9.89 -14.30 -1.54
C ILE A 269 -11.33 -14.70 -1.20
N ILE A 270 -11.69 -14.75 0.09
CA ILE A 270 -13.00 -15.28 0.52
C ILE A 270 -14.15 -14.45 -0.09
N PRO A 271 -14.16 -13.12 0.00
CA PRO A 271 -15.24 -12.34 -0.57
C PRO A 271 -15.25 -12.36 -2.10
N ILE A 272 -14.10 -12.46 -2.78
CA ILE A 272 -14.05 -12.54 -4.25
C ILE A 272 -14.59 -13.89 -4.76
N VAL A 273 -14.30 -14.99 -4.06
CA VAL A 273 -14.91 -16.31 -4.37
C VAL A 273 -16.43 -16.20 -4.31
N LEU A 274 -16.95 -15.61 -3.23
CA LEU A 274 -18.39 -15.47 -3.03
C LEU A 274 -19.02 -14.46 -3.99
N LEU A 275 -18.32 -13.37 -4.30
CA LEU A 275 -18.73 -12.40 -5.31
C LEU A 275 -18.94 -13.08 -6.67
N THR A 276 -17.95 -13.85 -7.13
CA THR A 276 -18.02 -14.56 -8.43
C THR A 276 -18.97 -15.76 -8.41
N ALA A 277 -19.33 -16.27 -7.23
CA ALA A 277 -20.38 -17.27 -7.09
C ALA A 277 -21.79 -16.67 -7.14
N VAL A 278 -22.00 -15.48 -6.56
CA VAL A 278 -23.32 -14.84 -6.49
C VAL A 278 -23.76 -14.22 -7.81
N ILE A 279 -22.85 -13.54 -8.52
CA ILE A 279 -23.17 -12.83 -9.77
C ILE A 279 -22.22 -13.27 -10.91
N PRO A 280 -22.70 -13.39 -12.17
CA PRO A 280 -21.83 -13.67 -13.30
C PRO A 280 -20.71 -12.63 -13.42
N TRP A 281 -19.48 -13.12 -13.58
CA TRP A 281 -18.28 -12.29 -13.59
C TRP A 281 -18.26 -11.25 -14.73
N GLN A 282 -19.01 -11.50 -15.82
CA GLN A 282 -19.14 -10.59 -16.96
C GLN A 282 -19.93 -9.31 -16.64
N GLN A 283 -20.68 -9.29 -15.54
CA GLN A 283 -21.43 -8.11 -15.08
C GLN A 283 -20.62 -7.20 -14.16
N LEU A 284 -19.39 -7.60 -13.81
CA LEU A 284 -18.52 -6.85 -12.92
C LEU A 284 -17.67 -5.87 -13.72
N GLY A 285 -17.47 -4.68 -13.16
CA GLY A 285 -16.72 -3.59 -13.76
C GLY A 285 -16.32 -2.56 -12.71
N VAL A 286 -16.01 -1.34 -13.16
CA VAL A 286 -15.58 -0.22 -12.29
C VAL A 286 -16.51 0.98 -12.28
N ASP A 287 -17.64 0.92 -12.99
CA ASP A 287 -18.65 2.00 -12.95
C ASP A 287 -19.33 2.11 -11.57
N ARG A 288 -19.24 1.04 -10.77
CA ARG A 288 -19.64 0.97 -9.36
C ARG A 288 -18.87 -0.17 -8.69
N SER A 289 -18.91 -0.26 -7.37
CA SER A 289 -18.29 -1.38 -6.66
C SER A 289 -18.93 -2.73 -7.06
N PRO A 290 -18.14 -3.77 -7.41
CA PRO A 290 -18.64 -5.13 -7.63
C PRO A 290 -19.48 -5.68 -6.47
N PHE A 291 -19.17 -5.31 -5.23
CA PHE A 291 -19.91 -5.74 -4.05
C PHE A 291 -21.29 -5.09 -3.98
N VAL A 292 -21.39 -3.81 -4.37
CA VAL A 292 -22.67 -3.10 -4.52
C VAL A 292 -23.47 -3.70 -5.67
N THR A 293 -22.83 -3.99 -6.81
CA THR A 293 -23.47 -4.66 -7.96
C THR A 293 -24.04 -6.02 -7.55
N ALA A 294 -23.28 -6.83 -6.81
CA ALA A 294 -23.72 -8.15 -6.38
C ALA A 294 -24.93 -8.07 -5.45
N LEU A 295 -24.92 -7.17 -4.46
CA LEU A 295 -26.05 -7.01 -3.53
C LEU A 295 -27.30 -6.44 -4.21
N ALA A 296 -27.13 -5.51 -5.16
CA ALA A 296 -28.24 -4.98 -5.96
C ALA A 296 -28.82 -6.07 -6.89
N GLY A 297 -27.95 -6.82 -7.58
CA GLY A 297 -28.34 -7.92 -8.46
C GLY A 297 -28.95 -9.11 -7.72
N ALA A 298 -28.59 -9.32 -6.45
CA ALA A 298 -29.20 -10.30 -5.56
C ALA A 298 -30.57 -9.85 -5.01
N GLY A 299 -31.07 -8.68 -5.40
CA GLY A 299 -32.39 -8.19 -5.00
C GLY A 299 -32.43 -7.59 -3.59
N ILE A 300 -31.30 -7.11 -3.05
CA ILE A 300 -31.24 -6.42 -1.75
C ILE A 300 -30.75 -4.96 -1.91
N PRO A 301 -31.55 -4.04 -2.49
CA PRO A 301 -31.13 -2.66 -2.75
C PRO A 301 -30.70 -1.89 -1.50
N ALA A 302 -31.34 -2.13 -0.35
CA ALA A 302 -30.95 -1.51 0.91
C ALA A 302 -29.53 -1.91 1.33
N ALA A 303 -29.17 -3.20 1.19
CA ALA A 303 -27.82 -3.66 1.47
C ALA A 303 -26.81 -3.11 0.46
N ALA A 304 -27.21 -2.93 -0.80
CA ALA A 304 -26.37 -2.26 -1.81
C ALA A 304 -26.04 -0.81 -1.41
N GLY A 305 -27.03 -0.05 -0.92
CA GLY A 305 -26.82 1.31 -0.42
C GLY A 305 -25.89 1.36 0.81
N VAL A 306 -26.09 0.46 1.79
CA VAL A 306 -25.19 0.34 2.95
C VAL A 306 -23.78 -0.04 2.52
N MET A 307 -23.64 -1.00 1.62
CA MET A 307 -22.34 -1.38 1.06
C MET A 307 -21.69 -0.21 0.32
N ASN A 308 -22.46 0.60 -0.41
CA ASN A 308 -21.92 1.77 -1.09
C ASN A 308 -21.34 2.80 -0.10
N PHE A 309 -21.99 2.99 1.05
CA PHE A 309 -21.45 3.79 2.15
C PHE A 309 -20.17 3.20 2.74
N VAL A 310 -20.14 1.88 2.96
CA VAL A 310 -18.93 1.19 3.44
C VAL A 310 -17.77 1.40 2.46
N VAL A 311 -17.95 1.18 1.16
CA VAL A 311 -16.85 1.28 0.18
C VAL A 311 -16.40 2.72 -0.01
N LEU A 312 -17.29 3.71 0.11
CA LEU A 312 -16.93 5.12 0.20
C LEU A 312 -16.07 5.39 1.44
N SER A 313 -16.50 4.96 2.61
CA SER A 313 -15.72 5.11 3.84
C SER A 313 -14.37 4.39 3.73
N ALA A 314 -14.32 3.26 3.01
CA ALA A 314 -13.12 2.50 2.75
C ALA A 314 -12.11 3.29 1.93
N ALA A 315 -12.55 3.91 0.83
CA ALA A 315 -11.71 4.73 -0.02
C ALA A 315 -11.15 5.96 0.71
N LEU A 316 -12.00 6.66 1.47
CA LEU A 316 -11.57 7.85 2.22
C LEU A 316 -10.60 7.51 3.36
N SER A 317 -10.80 6.38 4.05
CA SER A 317 -9.85 5.88 5.05
C SER A 317 -8.49 5.51 4.43
N SER A 318 -8.48 4.83 3.26
CA SER A 318 -7.21 4.55 2.56
C SER A 318 -6.52 5.84 2.10
N ALA A 319 -7.26 6.81 1.58
CA ALA A 319 -6.71 8.13 1.24
C ALA A 319 -6.07 8.83 2.45
N ASN A 320 -6.73 8.80 3.60
CA ASN A 320 -6.21 9.38 4.83
C ASN A 320 -4.96 8.65 5.36
N ALA A 321 -4.94 7.32 5.33
CA ALA A 321 -3.76 6.52 5.68
C ALA A 321 -2.57 6.83 4.75
N ASN A 322 -2.80 6.98 3.45
CA ASN A 322 -1.75 7.33 2.50
C ASN A 322 -1.23 8.75 2.75
N LEU A 323 -2.09 9.74 3.01
CA LEU A 323 -1.66 11.11 3.37
C LEU A 323 -0.78 11.14 4.61
N TYR A 324 -1.07 10.26 5.58
CA TYR A 324 -0.21 10.07 6.73
C TYR A 324 1.18 9.53 6.35
N LEU A 325 1.24 8.48 5.52
CA LEU A 325 2.50 7.90 5.05
C LEU A 325 3.32 8.88 4.20
N ILE A 326 2.68 9.57 3.26
CA ILE A 326 3.25 10.61 2.40
C ILE A 326 3.98 11.66 3.24
N SER A 327 3.34 12.14 4.30
CA SER A 327 3.88 13.17 5.19
C SER A 327 5.16 12.70 5.90
N ARG A 328 5.23 11.43 6.29
CA ARG A 328 6.40 10.80 6.94
C ARG A 328 7.53 10.55 5.94
N THR A 329 7.21 10.08 4.73
CA THR A 329 8.21 9.85 3.69
C THR A 329 8.85 11.17 3.24
N LEU A 330 8.07 12.24 3.13
CA LEU A 330 8.59 13.55 2.76
C LEU A 330 9.43 14.18 3.89
N PHE A 331 9.06 13.95 5.15
CA PHE A 331 9.90 14.27 6.31
C PHE A 331 11.25 13.52 6.24
N SER A 332 11.22 12.21 5.97
CA SER A 332 12.41 11.37 5.81
C SER A 332 13.32 11.86 4.67
N LEU A 333 12.75 12.22 3.51
CA LEU A 333 13.47 12.84 2.40
C LEU A 333 14.15 14.15 2.83
N SER A 334 13.47 14.97 3.62
CA SER A 334 14.00 16.25 4.10
C SER A 334 15.16 16.05 5.09
N ARG A 335 15.06 15.06 5.99
CA ARG A 335 16.13 14.70 6.94
C ARG A 335 17.36 14.14 6.25
N ALA A 336 17.18 13.36 5.20
CA ALA A 336 18.26 12.90 4.33
C ALA A 336 18.84 14.02 3.43
N GLY A 337 18.27 15.24 3.49
CA GLY A 337 18.68 16.42 2.74
C GLY A 337 18.32 16.38 1.25
N TYR A 338 17.45 15.46 0.83
CA TYR A 338 17.06 15.30 -0.58
C TYR A 338 16.01 16.31 -1.01
N VAL A 339 15.31 16.93 -0.06
CA VAL A 339 14.38 18.04 -0.32
C VAL A 339 14.62 19.17 0.69
N PRO A 340 14.16 20.40 0.41
CA PRO A 340 14.36 21.54 1.32
C PRO A 340 13.91 21.24 2.75
N ARG A 341 14.69 21.70 3.75
CA ARG A 341 14.38 21.52 5.18
C ARG A 341 12.98 22.02 5.57
N ALA A 342 12.46 23.01 4.85
CA ALA A 342 11.12 23.54 5.06
C ALA A 342 10.01 22.49 4.82
N LEU A 343 10.20 21.51 3.92
CA LEU A 343 9.22 20.45 3.68
C LEU A 343 9.18 19.43 4.83
N GLY A 344 10.29 19.25 5.55
CA GLY A 344 10.35 18.46 6.78
C GLY A 344 10.05 19.24 8.05
N ALA A 345 9.73 20.54 7.97
CA ALA A 345 9.39 21.34 9.13
C ALA A 345 8.04 20.91 9.71
N VAL A 346 8.00 20.64 11.01
CA VAL A 346 6.79 20.29 11.74
C VAL A 346 6.22 21.51 12.47
N ASN A 347 4.89 21.62 12.53
CA ASN A 347 4.24 22.66 13.33
C ASN A 347 4.31 22.34 14.84
N ARG A 348 3.76 23.23 15.70
CA ARG A 348 3.66 23.02 17.16
C ARG A 348 2.92 21.74 17.58
N ARG A 349 2.21 21.09 16.65
CA ARG A 349 1.47 19.84 16.84
C ARG A 349 2.17 18.66 16.15
N ASN A 350 3.47 18.78 15.87
CA ASN A 350 4.31 17.76 15.25
C ASN A 350 3.78 17.22 13.91
N THR A 351 3.05 18.06 13.16
CA THR A 351 2.50 17.70 11.85
C THR A 351 3.27 18.46 10.75
N PRO A 352 3.81 17.78 9.72
CA PRO A 352 4.55 18.42 8.64
C PRO A 352 3.59 19.01 7.59
N VAL A 353 3.00 20.17 7.91
CA VAL A 353 1.95 20.79 7.07
C VAL A 353 2.46 21.13 5.67
N ASN A 354 3.73 21.54 5.54
CA ASN A 354 4.33 21.85 4.23
C ASN A 354 4.41 20.61 3.34
N ALA A 355 4.71 19.45 3.91
CA ALA A 355 4.69 18.18 3.20
C ALA A 355 3.27 17.82 2.72
N LEU A 356 2.27 18.04 3.58
CA LEU A 356 0.86 17.82 3.24
C LEU A 356 0.40 18.74 2.09
N LEU A 357 0.72 20.03 2.16
CA LEU A 357 0.38 21.00 1.11
C LEU A 357 1.08 20.70 -0.22
N ALA A 358 2.36 20.34 -0.19
CA ALA A 358 3.08 19.89 -1.38
C ALA A 358 2.42 18.65 -2.01
N SER A 359 1.90 17.76 -1.18
CA SER A 359 1.17 16.57 -1.62
C SER A 359 -0.25 16.88 -2.12
N GLY A 360 -0.83 17.99 -1.67
CA GLY A 360 -2.08 18.54 -2.19
C GLY A 360 -2.02 18.90 -3.68
N ILE A 361 -0.83 19.22 -4.21
CA ILE A 361 -0.62 19.43 -5.66
C ILE A 361 -0.91 18.12 -6.43
N GLY A 362 -0.45 16.98 -5.91
CA GLY A 362 -0.70 15.68 -6.53
C GLY A 362 -2.16 15.25 -6.44
N LEU A 363 -2.86 15.62 -5.35
CA LEU A 363 -4.32 15.43 -5.25
C LEU A 363 -5.05 16.29 -6.28
N ALA A 364 -4.68 17.56 -6.42
CA ALA A 364 -5.25 18.44 -7.43
C ALA A 364 -5.00 17.92 -8.86
N ALA A 365 -3.80 17.40 -9.13
CA ALA A 365 -3.49 16.76 -10.41
C ALA A 365 -4.37 15.51 -10.66
N SER A 366 -4.68 14.74 -9.62
CA SER A 366 -5.53 13.56 -9.74
C SER A 366 -7.00 13.92 -10.01
N VAL A 367 -7.50 15.01 -9.42
CA VAL A 367 -8.81 15.59 -9.77
C VAL A 367 -8.80 16.09 -11.23
N LEU A 368 -7.72 16.71 -11.68
CA LEU A 368 -7.59 17.13 -13.08
C LEU A 368 -7.60 15.93 -14.04
N VAL A 369 -6.98 14.82 -13.66
CA VAL A 369 -7.04 13.56 -14.43
C VAL A 369 -8.49 13.05 -14.52
N ASP A 370 -9.29 13.16 -13.45
CA ASP A 370 -10.72 12.82 -13.47
C ASP A 370 -11.54 13.77 -14.37
N VAL A 371 -11.21 15.06 -14.40
CA VAL A 371 -11.86 16.02 -15.31
C VAL A 371 -11.58 15.69 -16.77
N VAL A 372 -10.34 15.36 -17.11
CA VAL A 372 -9.92 15.17 -18.52
C VAL A 372 -10.21 13.75 -19.02
N TRP A 373 -10.02 12.73 -18.18
CA TRP A 373 -10.14 11.32 -18.53
C TRP A 373 -11.16 10.57 -17.66
N HIS A 374 -12.31 11.19 -17.38
CA HIS A 374 -13.32 10.72 -16.41
C HIS A 374 -13.56 9.20 -16.34
N ARG A 375 -13.72 8.51 -17.48
CA ARG A 375 -13.98 7.06 -17.51
C ARG A 375 -12.77 6.18 -17.17
N THR A 376 -11.56 6.65 -17.46
CA THR A 376 -10.32 5.89 -17.30
C THR A 376 -9.41 6.47 -16.22
N ALA A 377 -9.80 7.56 -15.56
CA ALA A 377 -9.00 8.25 -14.55
C ALA A 377 -8.58 7.32 -13.40
N TYR A 378 -9.51 6.49 -12.91
CA TYR A 378 -9.23 5.49 -11.88
C TYR A 378 -8.13 4.51 -12.33
N GLN A 379 -8.29 3.94 -13.52
CA GLN A 379 -7.35 3.01 -14.14
C GLN A 379 -5.98 3.64 -14.38
N ILE A 380 -5.95 4.87 -14.92
CA ILE A 380 -4.73 5.64 -15.16
C ILE A 380 -3.96 5.82 -13.85
N LEU A 381 -4.61 6.33 -12.80
CA LEU A 381 -3.99 6.57 -11.49
C LEU A 381 -3.52 5.27 -10.83
N VAL A 382 -4.30 4.19 -10.92
CA VAL A 382 -3.89 2.87 -10.44
C VAL A 382 -2.66 2.38 -11.20
N GLY A 383 -2.62 2.46 -12.53
CA GLY A 383 -1.46 2.01 -13.30
C GLY A 383 -0.19 2.83 -13.03
N VAL A 384 -0.31 4.17 -12.96
CA VAL A 384 0.85 5.03 -12.66
C VAL A 384 1.37 4.76 -11.24
N SER A 385 0.49 4.64 -10.24
CA SER A 385 0.90 4.28 -8.87
C SER A 385 1.47 2.86 -8.77
N LEU A 386 0.93 1.91 -9.54
CA LEU A 386 1.43 0.54 -9.62
C LEU A 386 2.86 0.49 -10.14
N PHE A 387 3.25 1.37 -11.08
CA PHE A 387 4.65 1.45 -11.52
C PHE A 387 5.58 1.78 -10.34
N GLY A 388 5.24 2.82 -9.57
CA GLY A 388 6.00 3.21 -8.39
C GLY A 388 6.09 2.09 -7.36
N ALA A 389 4.98 1.39 -7.11
CA ALA A 389 4.94 0.25 -6.20
C ALA A 389 5.81 -0.93 -6.66
N LEU A 390 5.71 -1.31 -7.94
CA LEU A 390 6.56 -2.34 -8.54
C LEU A 390 8.03 -1.96 -8.48
N PHE A 391 8.37 -0.69 -8.74
CA PHE A 391 9.73 -0.18 -8.61
C PHE A 391 10.24 -0.29 -7.17
N VAL A 392 9.47 0.16 -6.19
CA VAL A 392 9.83 0.07 -4.76
C VAL A 392 10.03 -1.38 -4.34
N TRP A 393 9.11 -2.29 -4.68
CA TRP A 393 9.21 -3.69 -4.33
C TRP A 393 10.37 -4.41 -5.02
N LEU A 394 10.64 -4.08 -6.29
CA LEU A 394 11.83 -4.56 -7.00
C LEU A 394 13.10 -4.10 -6.28
N MET A 395 13.17 -2.83 -5.87
CA MET A 395 14.28 -2.29 -5.10
C MET A 395 14.40 -2.92 -3.71
N ILE A 396 13.31 -3.34 -3.06
CA ILE A 396 13.35 -4.11 -1.81
C ILE A 396 14.07 -5.44 -2.03
N PHE A 397 13.75 -6.17 -3.10
CA PHE A 397 14.45 -7.42 -3.40
C PHE A 397 15.92 -7.20 -3.77
N VAL A 398 16.23 -6.17 -4.57
CA VAL A 398 17.61 -5.79 -4.91
C VAL A 398 18.41 -5.45 -3.64
N THR A 399 17.82 -4.64 -2.77
CA THR A 399 18.42 -4.24 -1.49
C THR A 399 18.63 -5.46 -0.59
N HIS A 400 17.67 -6.38 -0.54
CA HIS A 400 17.82 -7.62 0.21
C HIS A 400 18.94 -8.49 -0.36
N ILE A 401 19.06 -8.62 -1.68
CA ILE A 401 20.18 -9.35 -2.31
C ILE A 401 21.52 -8.71 -1.92
N ALA A 402 21.62 -7.38 -1.93
CA ALA A 402 22.82 -6.65 -1.53
C ALA A 402 23.14 -6.85 -0.04
N PHE A 403 22.13 -6.75 0.84
CA PHE A 403 22.23 -7.05 2.27
C PHE A 403 22.79 -8.45 2.52
N ARG A 404 22.27 -9.47 1.81
CA ARG A 404 22.73 -10.86 1.95
C ARG A 404 24.17 -11.08 1.48
N ARG A 405 24.68 -10.22 0.58
CA ARG A 405 26.09 -10.22 0.15
C ARG A 405 26.99 -9.53 1.17
N ALA A 406 26.51 -8.48 1.83
CA ALA A 406 27.25 -7.69 2.82
C ALA A 406 27.29 -8.33 4.22
N ASP A 407 26.29 -9.14 4.59
CA ASP A 407 26.22 -9.76 5.92
C ASP A 407 27.24 -10.92 6.09
N HIS A 408 28.36 -10.65 6.77
CA HIS A 408 29.43 -11.61 7.05
C HIS A 408 29.00 -12.82 7.90
N ARG A 409 27.88 -12.74 8.65
CA ARG A 409 27.35 -13.90 9.40
C ARG A 409 26.65 -14.90 8.50
N THR A 410 26.34 -14.52 7.27
CA THR A 410 25.63 -15.37 6.32
C THR A 410 26.22 -15.36 4.90
N SER A 411 27.35 -14.68 4.71
CA SER A 411 28.20 -14.75 3.54
C SER A 411 28.59 -16.21 3.30
N GLY A 412 28.09 -16.79 2.20
CA GLY A 412 28.34 -18.18 1.82
C GLY A 412 27.11 -19.07 1.60
N ARG A 413 25.87 -18.57 1.80
CA ARG A 413 24.64 -19.35 1.50
C ARG A 413 23.73 -18.67 0.47
N PRO A 414 24.01 -18.78 -0.85
CA PRO A 414 23.20 -18.22 -1.93
C PRO A 414 21.73 -18.64 -1.88
N ALA A 415 21.47 -19.87 -1.43
CA ALA A 415 20.12 -20.42 -1.26
C ALA A 415 19.19 -19.56 -0.38
N ARG A 416 19.75 -18.75 0.54
CA ARG A 416 18.97 -17.85 1.41
C ARG A 416 18.49 -16.57 0.70
N ALA A 417 19.01 -16.25 -0.48
CA ALA A 417 18.57 -15.13 -1.33
C ALA A 417 17.74 -15.59 -2.54
N LEU A 418 17.57 -16.91 -2.75
CA LEU A 418 16.83 -17.47 -3.90
C LEU A 418 15.40 -16.92 -4.00
N GLY A 419 14.72 -16.78 -2.85
CA GLY A 419 13.39 -16.17 -2.80
C GLY A 419 13.37 -14.72 -3.29
N SER A 420 14.44 -13.96 -3.08
CA SER A 420 14.55 -12.56 -3.51
C SER A 420 14.87 -12.44 -5.00
N TYR A 421 15.70 -13.33 -5.54
CA TYR A 421 15.91 -13.42 -6.99
C TYR A 421 14.62 -13.84 -7.72
N LEU A 422 13.93 -14.86 -7.22
CA LEU A 422 12.65 -15.30 -7.77
C LEU A 422 11.60 -14.19 -7.69
N GLY A 423 11.49 -13.53 -6.53
CA GLY A 423 10.56 -12.42 -6.32
C GLY A 423 10.85 -11.24 -7.26
N ALA A 424 12.10 -10.84 -7.41
CA ALA A 424 12.50 -9.80 -8.35
C ALA A 424 12.19 -10.17 -9.81
N ALA A 425 12.45 -11.41 -10.21
CA ALA A 425 12.16 -11.90 -11.56
C ALA A 425 10.65 -11.90 -11.84
N VAL A 426 9.83 -12.36 -10.90
CA VAL A 426 8.36 -12.35 -11.01
C VAL A 426 7.83 -10.92 -11.07
N LEU A 427 8.31 -10.00 -10.22
CA LEU A 427 7.90 -8.59 -10.27
C LEU A 427 8.29 -7.91 -11.58
N PHE A 428 9.49 -8.17 -12.08
CA PHE A 428 9.92 -7.64 -13.37
C PHE A 428 9.05 -8.18 -14.50
N ALA A 429 8.71 -9.48 -14.48
CA ALA A 429 7.81 -10.06 -15.45
C ALA A 429 6.39 -9.45 -15.35
N ILE A 430 5.87 -9.20 -14.15
CA ILE A 430 4.59 -8.50 -13.93
C ILE A 430 4.64 -7.08 -14.49
N LEU A 431 5.72 -6.34 -14.22
CA LEU A 431 5.92 -4.98 -14.73
C LEU A 431 5.83 -4.94 -16.26
N ILE A 432 6.55 -5.83 -16.95
CA ILE A 432 6.47 -5.93 -18.40
C ILE A 432 5.07 -6.38 -18.86
N SER A 433 4.44 -7.28 -18.10
CA SER A 433 3.12 -7.83 -18.42
C SER A 433 2.00 -6.79 -18.40
N THR A 434 2.15 -5.71 -17.62
CA THR A 434 1.15 -4.62 -17.56
C THR A 434 0.84 -3.98 -18.92
N ARG A 435 1.72 -4.10 -19.92
CA ARG A 435 1.47 -3.66 -21.30
C ARG A 435 0.23 -4.33 -21.92
N TRP A 436 -0.03 -5.59 -21.56
CA TRP A 436 -1.11 -6.39 -22.13
C TRP A 436 -2.32 -6.48 -21.21
N VAL A 437 -2.34 -5.72 -20.11
CA VAL A 437 -3.47 -5.69 -19.18
C VAL A 437 -4.32 -4.46 -19.47
N PRO A 438 -5.57 -4.63 -19.96
CA PRO A 438 -6.47 -3.52 -20.21
C PRO A 438 -6.68 -2.68 -18.95
N GLY A 439 -6.48 -1.36 -19.05
CA GLY A 439 -6.60 -0.43 -17.94
C GLY A 439 -5.37 -0.28 -17.06
N LEU A 440 -4.26 -0.97 -17.35
CA LEU A 440 -2.96 -0.77 -16.68
C LEU A 440 -1.86 -0.32 -17.65
N GLU A 441 -2.19 0.10 -18.87
CA GLU A 441 -1.22 0.53 -19.89
C GLU A 441 -0.38 1.72 -19.39
N SER A 442 -0.97 2.58 -18.55
CA SER A 442 -0.30 3.73 -17.94
C SER A 442 0.91 3.33 -17.08
N THR A 443 0.97 2.09 -16.58
CA THR A 443 2.08 1.58 -15.74
C THR A 443 3.42 1.70 -16.44
N LEU A 444 3.57 1.12 -17.64
CA LEU A 444 4.84 1.17 -18.38
C LEU A 444 5.07 2.53 -19.04
N ILE A 445 4.00 3.20 -19.48
CA ILE A 445 4.09 4.55 -20.06
C ILE A 445 4.68 5.52 -19.03
N ALA A 446 4.27 5.41 -17.76
CA ALA A 446 4.81 6.23 -16.68
C ALA A 446 6.28 5.93 -16.38
N GLY A 447 6.76 4.72 -16.67
CA GLY A 447 8.07 4.27 -16.22
C GLY A 447 9.25 5.08 -16.76
N GLY A 448 9.24 5.42 -18.05
CA GLY A 448 10.28 6.26 -18.66
C GLY A 448 10.37 7.65 -18.00
N PRO A 449 9.28 8.44 -18.00
CA PRO A 449 9.21 9.72 -17.30
C PRO A 449 9.56 9.61 -15.80
N TRP A 450 9.08 8.57 -15.11
CA TRP A 450 9.34 8.35 -13.70
C TRP A 450 10.84 8.22 -13.41
N LEU A 451 11.53 7.31 -14.12
CA LEU A 451 12.97 7.11 -13.95
C LEU A 451 13.77 8.35 -14.35
N ALA A 452 13.37 9.05 -15.41
CA ALA A 452 14.00 10.31 -15.82
C ALA A 452 13.87 11.37 -14.73
N LEU A 453 12.69 11.54 -14.13
CA LEU A 453 12.44 12.47 -13.03
C LEU A 453 13.26 12.13 -11.78
N LEU A 454 13.42 10.83 -11.46
CA LEU A 454 14.30 10.40 -10.36
C LEU A 454 15.75 10.81 -10.63
N VAL A 455 16.27 10.54 -11.83
CA VAL A 455 17.66 10.89 -12.17
C VAL A 455 17.86 12.40 -12.16
N ILE A 456 17.00 13.17 -12.84
CA ILE A 456 17.08 14.63 -12.92
C ILE A 456 16.99 15.24 -11.52
N GLY A 457 16.01 14.81 -10.71
CA GLY A 457 15.83 15.28 -9.35
C GLY A 457 17.06 15.00 -8.48
N TYR A 458 17.63 13.79 -8.57
CA TYR A 458 18.83 13.46 -7.81
C TYR A 458 20.03 14.33 -8.21
N LEU A 459 20.25 14.54 -9.51
CA LEU A 459 21.33 15.40 -9.99
C LEU A 459 21.15 16.85 -9.55
N ALA A 460 19.92 17.37 -9.55
CA ALA A 460 19.62 18.71 -9.04
C ALA A 460 19.91 18.83 -7.53
N THR A 461 19.55 17.83 -6.73
CA THR A 461 19.83 17.84 -5.28
C THR A 461 21.32 17.74 -4.97
N ARG A 462 22.09 16.99 -5.77
CA ARG A 462 23.53 16.88 -5.61
C ARG A 462 24.24 18.20 -5.92
N ARG A 463 23.82 18.89 -6.99
CA ARG A 463 24.33 20.23 -7.35
C ARG A 463 24.02 21.30 -6.31
N ALA A 464 22.89 21.17 -5.59
CA ALA A 464 22.55 22.11 -4.51
C ALA A 464 23.35 21.88 -3.21
N ARG A 465 24.09 20.76 -3.10
CA ARG A 465 24.93 20.40 -1.94
C ARG A 465 26.42 20.68 -2.15
N THR A 466 26.85 20.72 -3.40
CA THR A 466 28.20 21.14 -3.84
C THR A 466 28.23 22.63 -4.04
#